data_AF-A0A0U1L1S9-F1
#
_entry.id   AF-A0A0U1L1S9-F1
#
_cell.length_a   1.000
_cell.length_b   1.000
_cell.length_c   1.000
_cell.angle_alpha   90.00
_cell.angle_beta   90.00
_cell.angle_gamma   90.00
#
_symmetry.space_group_name_H-M   'P 1'
#
loop_
_entity.id
_entity.type
_entity.pdbx_description
1 polymer ?
#
loop_
_entity_poly.entity_id
_entity_poly.type
_entity_poly.pdbx_seq_one_letter_code
_entity_poly.pdbx_strand_id
1 'polypeptide(L)'
;MDYQKLKEQCDEVRNQIVMAELDDEKRKVLIKYDLHCNSDLYWERPKGKYPQKIFFSHKFVKKSSVIRIIFYIYQLCFAKVKYFERNWDDFLPYIHSWREGFIECELYDMELIKHKYTDIIFDLRDLKKITDIKEFRSICDYLDGQKKTLSLLN
;
A
#
# COMPACT_ATOMS: atom_id res chain seq x y z
N MET A 1 19.61 3.55 16.36
CA MET A 1 19.33 4.97 16.09
C MET A 1 18.80 5.59 17.37
N ASP A 2 19.33 6.74 17.79
CA ASP A 2 18.77 7.52 18.89
C ASP A 2 17.64 8.39 18.34
N TYR A 3 16.41 7.91 18.48
CA TYR A 3 15.24 8.59 17.93
C TYR A 3 14.94 9.92 18.63
N GLN A 4 15.44 10.17 19.85
CA GLN A 4 15.22 11.46 20.51
C GLN A 4 16.07 12.55 19.84
N LYS A 5 17.37 12.27 19.63
CA LYS A 5 18.26 13.19 18.89
C LYS A 5 17.81 13.46 17.47
N LEU A 6 17.14 12.48 16.84
CA LEU A 6 16.63 12.61 15.48
C LEU A 6 15.47 13.61 15.38
N LYS A 7 14.65 13.76 16.43
CA LYS A 7 13.56 14.75 16.45
C LYS A 7 14.05 16.19 16.45
N GLU A 8 15.25 16.40 16.98
CA GLU A 8 15.91 17.71 17.10
C GLU A 8 16.61 18.16 15.81
N GLN A 9 16.77 17.25 14.83
CA GLN A 9 17.37 17.58 13.54
C GLN A 9 16.39 18.35 12.64
N CYS A 10 16.94 19.14 11.71
CA CYS A 10 16.14 19.75 10.66
C CYS A 10 15.51 18.69 9.75
N ASP A 11 14.45 19.10 9.04
CA ASP A 11 13.59 18.19 8.28
C ASP A 11 14.35 17.43 7.19
N GLU A 12 15.28 18.08 6.49
CA GLU A 12 16.07 17.46 5.42
C GLU A 12 16.99 16.35 5.96
N VAL A 13 17.74 16.64 7.01
CA VAL A 13 18.67 15.68 7.65
C VAL A 13 17.88 14.51 8.24
N ARG A 14 16.78 14.80 8.92
CA ARG A 14 15.90 13.77 9.48
C ARG A 14 15.38 12.85 8.39
N ASN A 15 14.86 13.41 7.29
CA ASN A 15 14.36 12.65 6.14
C ASN A 15 15.42 11.73 5.54
N GLN A 16 16.64 12.23 5.32
CA GLN A 16 17.74 11.42 4.78
C GLN A 16 18.05 10.23 5.68
N ILE A 17 18.15 10.46 7.00
CA ILE A 17 18.44 9.41 7.98
C ILE A 17 17.33 8.36 8.01
N VAL A 18 16.06 8.77 8.10
CA VAL A 18 14.96 7.79 8.15
C VAL A 18 14.76 7.05 6.84
N MET A 19 15.02 7.67 5.70
CA MET A 19 14.96 7.00 4.40
C MET A 19 16.03 5.93 4.30
N ALA A 20 17.25 6.20 4.77
CA ALA A 20 18.35 5.22 4.77
C ALA A 20 18.07 3.96 5.61
N GLU A 21 17.14 4.01 6.56
CA GLU A 21 16.73 2.83 7.36
C GLU A 21 15.75 1.90 6.64
N LEU A 22 15.15 2.33 5.52
CA LEU A 22 14.09 1.60 4.82
C LEU A 22 14.65 0.88 3.60
N ASP A 23 14.02 -0.24 3.21
CA ASP A 23 14.32 -0.90 1.94
C ASP A 23 13.90 -0.05 0.73
N ASP A 24 14.48 -0.38 -0.43
CA ASP A 24 14.34 0.36 -1.68
C ASP A 24 12.88 0.55 -2.10
N GLU A 25 12.06 -0.50 -2.00
CA GLU A 25 10.65 -0.45 -2.36
C GLU A 25 9.84 0.49 -1.45
N LYS A 26 10.05 0.43 -0.13
CA LYS A 26 9.41 1.36 0.80
C LYS A 26 9.79 2.80 0.48
N ARG A 27 11.07 3.06 0.17
CA ARG A 27 11.51 4.41 -0.23
C ARG A 27 10.79 4.87 -1.50
N LYS A 28 10.66 4.01 -2.51
CA LYS A 28 9.92 4.34 -3.74
C LYS A 28 8.44 4.66 -3.47
N VAL A 29 7.77 3.94 -2.58
CA VAL A 29 6.39 4.27 -2.16
C VAL A 29 6.33 5.66 -1.52
N LEU A 30 7.20 5.95 -0.56
CA LEU A 30 7.20 7.24 0.13
C LEU A 30 7.44 8.41 -0.84
N ILE A 31 8.33 8.22 -1.82
CA ILE A 31 8.58 9.19 -2.90
C ILE A 31 7.34 9.33 -3.80
N LYS A 32 6.74 8.24 -4.25
CA LYS A 32 5.53 8.24 -5.11
C LYS A 32 4.40 9.09 -4.50
N TYR A 33 4.19 8.99 -3.19
CA TYR A 33 3.10 9.69 -2.50
C TYR A 33 3.48 11.08 -1.96
N ASP A 34 4.71 11.53 -2.22
CA ASP A 34 5.30 12.78 -1.74
C ASP A 34 5.20 12.90 -0.21
N LEU A 35 5.73 11.89 0.49
CA LEU A 35 5.71 11.81 1.94
C LEU A 35 7.06 12.18 2.55
N HIS A 36 7.03 12.96 3.62
CA HIS A 36 8.18 13.34 4.41
C HIS A 36 7.93 13.06 5.89
N CYS A 37 9.00 12.89 6.65
CA CYS A 37 8.98 12.54 8.05
C CYS A 37 9.06 13.81 8.92
N ASN A 38 8.01 14.05 9.70
CA ASN A 38 7.92 15.20 10.62
C ASN A 38 8.70 14.97 11.93
N SER A 39 8.73 15.98 12.80
CA SER A 39 9.46 15.97 14.07
C SER A 39 8.98 14.91 15.05
N ASP A 40 7.76 14.43 14.91
CA ASP A 40 7.22 13.33 15.71
C ASP A 40 7.49 11.95 15.12
N LEU A 41 8.29 11.88 14.05
CA LEU A 41 8.61 10.67 13.31
C LEU A 41 7.36 10.05 12.66
N TYR A 42 6.47 10.90 12.15
CA TYR A 42 5.34 10.50 11.31
C TYR A 42 5.55 10.92 9.87
N TRP A 43 5.12 10.06 8.96
CA TRP A 43 5.09 10.34 7.53
C TRP A 43 3.81 11.10 7.20
N GLU A 44 4.00 12.24 6.57
CA GLU A 44 2.93 13.16 6.20
C GLU A 44 3.18 13.79 4.83
N ARG A 45 2.11 14.31 4.23
CA ARG A 45 2.23 15.13 3.02
C ARG A 45 2.54 16.58 3.42
N PRO A 46 3.47 17.27 2.73
CA PRO A 46 3.78 18.67 2.99
C PRO A 46 2.54 19.54 2.98
N LYS A 47 2.52 20.52 3.89
CA LYS A 47 1.47 21.53 3.90
C LYS A 47 1.63 22.42 2.67
N GLY A 48 0.78 22.19 1.68
CA GLY A 48 0.67 23.02 0.47
C GLY A 48 -0.68 23.73 0.42
N LYS A 49 -1.32 23.71 -0.76
CA LYS A 49 -2.70 24.19 -0.95
C LYS A 49 -3.77 23.30 -0.26
N TYR A 50 -3.37 22.14 0.23
CA TYR A 50 -4.25 21.16 0.88
C TYR A 50 -3.88 20.99 2.35
N PRO A 51 -4.84 20.58 3.21
CA PRO A 51 -4.56 20.26 4.60
C PRO A 51 -3.43 19.22 4.73
N GLN A 52 -2.56 19.45 5.71
CA GLN A 52 -1.55 18.48 6.13
C GLN A 52 -2.24 17.18 6.51
N LYS A 53 -1.79 16.08 5.92
CA LYS A 53 -2.31 14.74 6.20
C LYS A 53 -1.20 13.88 6.73
N ILE A 54 -1.35 13.49 8.00
CA ILE A 54 -0.51 12.48 8.64
C ILE A 54 -1.03 11.10 8.23
N PHE A 55 -0.14 10.23 7.78
CA PHE A 55 -0.48 8.87 7.38
C PHE A 55 -0.13 7.87 8.49
N PHE A 56 1.14 7.69 8.81
CA PHE A 56 1.58 6.67 9.76
C PHE A 56 2.93 7.00 10.39
N SER A 57 3.24 6.37 11.52
CA SER A 57 4.55 6.52 12.16
C SER A 57 5.67 5.86 11.34
N HIS A 58 6.90 6.34 11.48
CA HIS A 58 8.08 5.71 10.90
C HIS A 58 8.28 4.28 11.42
N LYS A 59 7.94 4.03 12.69
CA LYS A 59 7.94 2.68 13.29
C LYS A 59 6.99 1.72 12.56
N PHE A 60 5.84 2.20 12.08
CA PHE A 60 4.92 1.39 11.28
C PHE A 60 5.53 1.01 9.93
N VAL A 61 6.15 1.96 9.22
CA VAL A 61 6.80 1.71 7.91
C VAL A 61 7.89 0.66 8.02
N LYS A 62 8.75 0.77 9.04
CA LYS A 62 9.83 -0.20 9.27
C LYS A 62 9.32 -1.63 9.43
N LYS A 63 8.20 -1.81 10.13
CA LYS A 63 7.64 -3.14 10.48
C LYS A 63 6.66 -3.70 9.46
N SER A 64 6.20 -2.88 8.51
CA SER A 64 5.14 -3.25 7.58
C SER A 64 5.71 -3.75 6.26
N SER A 65 4.93 -4.57 5.56
CA SER A 65 5.14 -4.87 4.15
C SER A 65 4.86 -3.63 3.29
N VAL A 66 5.40 -3.60 2.07
CA VAL A 66 5.10 -2.57 1.07
C VAL A 66 3.60 -2.54 0.76
N ILE A 67 2.98 -3.73 0.62
CA ILE A 67 1.53 -3.92 0.43
C ILE A 67 0.73 -3.21 1.53
N ARG A 68 1.06 -3.47 2.80
CA ARG A 68 0.37 -2.87 3.94
C ARG A 68 0.52 -1.35 3.97
N ILE A 69 1.70 -0.84 3.62
CA ILE A 69 1.93 0.61 3.54
C ILE A 69 1.02 1.23 2.48
N ILE A 70 1.00 0.67 1.27
CA ILE A 70 0.15 1.15 0.17
C ILE A 70 -1.32 1.08 0.57
N PHE A 71 -1.80 -0.04 1.10
CA PHE A 71 -3.19 -0.17 1.53
C PHE A 71 -3.58 0.78 2.65
N TYR A 72 -2.64 1.14 3.54
CA TYR A 72 -2.87 2.16 4.55
C TYR A 72 -3.06 3.55 3.91
N ILE A 73 -2.27 3.88 2.88
CA ILE A 73 -2.43 5.13 2.12
C ILE A 73 -3.81 5.20 1.46
N TYR A 74 -4.27 4.09 0.87
CA TYR A 74 -5.62 3.94 0.32
C TYR A 74 -6.72 3.75 1.38
N GLN A 75 -6.36 3.74 2.67
CA GLN A 75 -7.30 3.64 3.79
C GLN A 75 -8.17 2.37 3.75
N LEU A 76 -7.61 1.25 3.29
CA LEU A 76 -8.30 -0.04 3.35
C LEU A 76 -8.46 -0.49 4.80
N CYS A 77 -9.62 -1.06 5.13
CA CYS A 77 -9.85 -1.58 6.47
C CYS A 77 -9.01 -2.83 6.75
N PHE A 78 -8.83 -3.13 8.04
CA PHE A 78 -7.97 -4.24 8.50
C PHE A 78 -8.31 -5.59 7.86
N ALA A 79 -9.59 -5.89 7.65
CA ALA A 79 -10.03 -7.15 7.02
C ALA A 79 -9.47 -7.30 5.60
N LYS A 80 -9.46 -6.23 4.81
CA LYS A 80 -8.93 -6.22 3.44
C LYS A 80 -7.43 -6.38 3.44
N VAL A 81 -6.75 -5.59 4.25
CA VAL A 81 -5.28 -5.67 4.41
C VAL A 81 -4.86 -7.09 4.75
N LYS A 82 -5.51 -7.71 5.76
CA LYS A 82 -5.19 -9.06 6.21
C LYS A 82 -5.42 -10.13 5.13
N TYR A 83 -6.50 -10.02 4.35
CA TYR A 83 -6.79 -10.98 3.28
C TYR A 83 -5.73 -10.91 2.17
N PHE A 84 -5.50 -9.71 1.64
CA PHE A 84 -4.57 -9.52 0.53
C PHE A 84 -3.11 -9.79 0.92
N GLU A 85 -2.67 -9.44 2.13
CA GLU A 85 -1.31 -9.80 2.59
C GLU A 85 -1.12 -11.31 2.71
N ARG A 86 -2.15 -12.06 3.11
CA ARG A 86 -2.07 -13.52 3.25
C ARG A 86 -2.06 -14.23 1.90
N ASN A 87 -2.78 -13.68 0.91
CA ASN A 87 -3.01 -14.32 -0.38
C ASN A 87 -2.29 -13.59 -1.52
N TRP A 88 -1.25 -12.78 -1.23
CA TRP A 88 -0.64 -11.90 -2.23
C TRP A 88 -0.10 -12.65 -3.46
N ASP A 89 0.36 -13.89 -3.28
CA ASP A 89 0.82 -14.75 -4.37
C ASP A 89 -0.25 -15.02 -5.43
N ASP A 90 -1.52 -14.74 -5.13
CA ASP A 90 -2.66 -14.88 -6.03
C ASP A 90 -3.00 -13.57 -6.76
N PHE A 91 -2.23 -12.50 -6.54
CA PHE A 91 -2.46 -11.18 -7.12
C PHE A 91 -1.23 -10.64 -7.84
N LEU A 92 -1.47 -9.72 -8.76
CA LEU A 92 -0.45 -8.95 -9.46
C LEU A 92 -0.73 -7.44 -9.31
N PRO A 93 0.31 -6.63 -9.07
CA PRO A 93 0.21 -5.17 -9.05
C PRO A 93 -0.04 -4.59 -10.44
N TYR A 94 -1.00 -3.67 -10.55
CA TYR A 94 -1.37 -3.00 -11.80
C TYR A 94 -1.52 -1.49 -11.61
N ILE A 95 -1.35 -0.75 -12.71
CA ILE A 95 -1.69 0.67 -12.83
C ILE A 95 -2.51 0.89 -14.11
N HIS A 96 -3.30 1.97 -14.16
CA HIS A 96 -4.07 2.33 -15.35
C HIS A 96 -3.38 3.45 -16.13
N SER A 97 -3.05 3.16 -17.40
CA SER A 97 -2.61 4.12 -18.40
C SER A 97 -3.77 4.48 -19.32
N TRP A 98 -3.99 5.78 -19.58
CA TRP A 98 -5.03 6.21 -20.53
C TRP A 98 -4.79 5.71 -21.96
N ARG A 99 -3.54 5.37 -22.31
CA ARG A 99 -3.14 4.90 -23.63
C ARG A 99 -3.15 3.37 -23.73
N GLU A 100 -2.68 2.69 -22.71
CA GLU A 100 -2.43 1.24 -22.74
C GLU A 100 -3.43 0.43 -21.90
N GLY A 101 -4.34 1.10 -21.19
CA GLY A 101 -5.30 0.46 -20.30
C GLY A 101 -4.64 -0.03 -19.02
N PHE A 102 -4.98 -1.25 -18.60
CA PHE A 102 -4.43 -1.85 -17.38
C PHE A 102 -3.09 -2.53 -17.67
N ILE A 103 -2.03 -2.03 -17.07
CA ILE A 103 -0.66 -2.54 -17.24
C ILE A 103 -0.14 -3.08 -15.91
N GLU A 104 0.52 -4.23 -15.96
CA GLU A 104 1.25 -4.78 -14.82
C GLU A 104 2.41 -3.84 -14.48
N CYS A 105 2.67 -3.63 -13.19
CA CYS A 105 3.68 -2.68 -12.73
C CYS A 105 4.48 -3.24 -11.55
N GLU A 106 5.46 -2.48 -11.07
CA GLU A 106 6.14 -2.81 -9.82
C GLU A 106 5.21 -2.61 -8.63
N LEU A 107 5.46 -3.32 -7.52
CA LEU A 107 4.60 -3.29 -6.34
C LEU A 107 4.49 -1.88 -5.76
N TYR A 108 5.58 -1.12 -5.69
CA TYR A 108 5.55 0.25 -5.17
C TYR A 108 4.63 1.20 -5.96
N ASP A 109 4.38 0.90 -7.24
CA ASP A 109 3.63 1.77 -8.16
C ASP A 109 2.17 1.33 -8.34
N MET A 110 1.73 0.26 -7.67
CA MET A 110 0.37 -0.23 -7.87
C MET A 110 -0.70 0.77 -7.43
N GLU A 111 -1.77 0.83 -8.22
CA GLU A 111 -3.03 1.51 -7.90
C GLU A 111 -4.22 0.55 -8.03
N LEU A 112 -3.99 -0.59 -8.68
CA LEU A 112 -4.91 -1.68 -8.92
C LEU A 112 -4.23 -3.00 -8.57
N ILE A 113 -5.05 -4.02 -8.31
CA ILE A 113 -4.57 -5.40 -8.16
C ILE A 113 -5.42 -6.31 -9.05
N LYS A 114 -4.76 -7.15 -9.85
CA LYS A 114 -5.40 -8.19 -10.66
C LYS A 114 -5.28 -9.54 -9.97
N HIS A 115 -6.36 -10.28 -9.84
CA HIS A 115 -6.30 -11.65 -9.35
C HIS A 115 -5.77 -12.57 -10.46
N LYS A 116 -4.83 -13.47 -10.19
CA LYS A 116 -4.16 -14.28 -11.23
C LYS A 116 -5.08 -15.31 -11.87
N TYR A 117 -6.09 -15.77 -11.15
CA TYR A 117 -6.98 -16.85 -11.57
C TYR A 117 -8.30 -16.35 -12.16
N THR A 118 -8.49 -15.02 -12.22
CA THR A 118 -9.68 -14.40 -12.81
C THR A 118 -9.27 -13.15 -13.60
N ASP A 119 -10.16 -12.61 -14.42
CA ASP A 119 -9.92 -11.29 -15.04
C ASP A 119 -10.39 -10.12 -14.16
N ILE A 120 -10.60 -10.36 -12.87
CA ILE A 120 -11.04 -9.33 -11.94
C ILE A 120 -9.85 -8.45 -11.55
N ILE A 121 -10.02 -7.15 -11.79
CA ILE A 121 -9.11 -6.08 -11.38
C ILE A 121 -9.82 -5.22 -10.34
N PHE A 122 -9.16 -4.96 -9.23
CA PHE A 122 -9.65 -4.11 -8.17
C PHE A 122 -8.86 -2.81 -8.12
N ASP A 123 -9.53 -1.66 -8.30
CA ASP A 123 -8.96 -0.36 -7.96
C ASP A 123 -8.91 -0.23 -6.44
N LEU A 124 -7.77 0.17 -5.87
CA LEU A 124 -7.61 0.30 -4.43
C LEU A 124 -8.57 1.35 -3.83
N ARG A 125 -8.96 2.36 -4.60
CA ARG A 125 -9.97 3.37 -4.21
C ARG A 125 -11.37 2.79 -4.19
N ASP A 126 -11.68 1.84 -5.07
CA ASP A 126 -12.98 1.18 -5.10
C ASP A 126 -13.08 0.11 -4.02
N LEU A 127 -11.99 -0.62 -3.75
CA LEU A 127 -11.92 -1.54 -2.60
C LEU A 127 -12.20 -0.82 -1.28
N LYS A 128 -11.78 0.43 -1.14
CA LYS A 128 -12.11 1.24 0.05
C LYS A 128 -13.62 1.41 0.23
N LYS A 129 -14.39 1.53 -0.86
CA LYS A 129 -15.84 1.80 -0.84
C LYS A 129 -16.66 0.60 -0.37
N ILE A 130 -16.12 -0.62 -0.43
CA ILE A 130 -16.79 -1.84 0.06
C ILE A 130 -16.79 -1.81 1.60
N THR A 131 -17.82 -1.23 2.21
CA THR A 131 -17.90 -1.10 3.67
C THR A 131 -18.56 -2.29 4.34
N ASP A 132 -19.40 -3.05 3.62
CA ASP A 132 -20.02 -4.26 4.16
C ASP A 132 -19.02 -5.42 4.18
N ILE A 133 -18.82 -5.98 5.37
CA ILE A 133 -17.95 -7.15 5.56
C ILE A 133 -18.51 -8.41 4.91
N LYS A 134 -19.82 -8.56 4.78
CA LYS A 134 -20.45 -9.71 4.12
C LYS A 134 -20.19 -9.68 2.62
N GLU A 135 -20.34 -8.51 2.01
CA GLU A 135 -19.98 -8.27 0.62
C GLU A 135 -18.50 -8.59 0.39
N PHE A 136 -17.59 -8.03 1.19
CA PHE A 136 -16.16 -8.32 1.06
C PHE A 136 -15.84 -9.81 1.23
N ARG A 137 -16.47 -10.52 2.17
CA ARG A 137 -16.29 -11.97 2.33
C ARG A 137 -16.77 -12.75 1.12
N SER A 138 -17.91 -12.39 0.54
CA SER A 138 -18.41 -13.06 -0.67
C SER A 138 -17.46 -12.94 -1.85
N ILE A 139 -16.78 -11.78 -1.96
CA ILE A 139 -15.71 -11.58 -2.95
C ILE A 139 -14.53 -12.50 -2.66
N CYS A 140 -14.03 -12.54 -1.40
CA CYS A 140 -12.95 -13.45 -1.01
C CYS A 140 -13.29 -14.91 -1.33
N ASP A 141 -14.48 -15.37 -0.94
CA ASP A 141 -14.94 -16.74 -1.13
C ASP A 141 -15.00 -17.11 -2.63
N TYR A 142 -15.44 -16.17 -3.47
CA TYR A 142 -15.43 -16.33 -4.91
C TYR A 142 -14.00 -16.48 -5.46
N LEU A 143 -13.09 -15.57 -5.11
CA LEU A 143 -11.69 -15.60 -5.60
C LEU A 143 -10.97 -16.87 -5.17
N ASP A 144 -11.10 -17.24 -3.88
CA ASP A 144 -10.50 -18.45 -3.31
C ASP A 144 -11.08 -19.72 -3.98
N GLY A 145 -12.37 -19.69 -4.37
CA GLY A 145 -13.01 -20.75 -5.14
C GLY A 145 -12.40 -20.92 -6.53
N GLN A 146 -12.19 -19.82 -7.26
CA GLN A 146 -11.60 -19.87 -8.61
C GLN A 146 -10.17 -20.42 -8.59
N LYS A 147 -9.37 -20.02 -7.60
CA LYS A 147 -8.03 -20.57 -7.38
C LYS A 147 -8.06 -22.09 -7.22
N LYS A 148 -8.97 -22.61 -6.38
CA LYS A 148 -9.12 -24.06 -6.15
C LYS A 148 -9.49 -24.79 -7.44
N THR A 149 -10.46 -24.29 -8.20
CA THR A 149 -10.89 -24.91 -9.45
C THR A 149 -9.75 -25.00 -10.46
N LEU A 150 -9.00 -23.92 -10.67
CA LEU A 150 -7.87 -23.90 -11.60
C LEU A 150 -6.68 -24.75 -11.12
N SER A 151 -6.45 -24.84 -9.81
CA SER A 151 -5.39 -25.70 -9.25
C SER A 151 -5.68 -27.21 -9.38
N LEU A 152 -6.93 -27.60 -9.66
CA LEU A 152 -7.34 -28.98 -9.87
C LEU A 152 -7.31 -29.39 -11.36
N LEU A 153 -7.19 -28.40 -12.27
CA LEU A 153 -7.18 -28.61 -13.71
C LEU A 153 -5.75 -28.65 -14.30
N ASN A 154 -4.74 -28.27 -13.51
CA ASN A 154 -3.32 -28.27 -13.85
C ASN A 154 -2.57 -29.29 -12.98
#